data_AF-A0A380ZCP8-F1
#
_entry.id   AF-A0A380ZCP8-F1
#
_cell.length_a   1.000
_cell.length_b   1.000
_cell.length_c   1.000
_cell.angle_alpha   90.00
_cell.angle_beta   90.00
_cell.angle_gamma   90.00
#
_symmetry.space_group_name_H-M   'P 1'
#
loop_
_entity.id
_entity.type
_entity.pdbx_description
1 polymer ?
#
loop_
_entity_poly.entity_id
_entity_poly.type
_entity_poly.pdbx_seq_one_letter_code
_entity_poly.pdbx_strand_id
1 'polypeptide(L)'
;MKHLKKAFHQACRKGYLKLSIEELFSLCSVKQEKTFKESLTSKELLILYQYLQTEFETMADREKEILAGFLFSCLTGLRYSDICSVEYSNIKRIRNKRWLFLTMKKTGQKVLCPLNKCSQEEHWE
;
A
#
# COMPACT_ATOMS: atom_id res chain seq x y z
N MET A 1 -14.68 -5.19 -16.37
CA MET A 1 -15.52 -6.32 -15.90
C MET A 1 -15.92 -6.30 -14.41
N LYS A 2 -15.11 -5.78 -13.48
CA LYS A 2 -15.41 -5.84 -12.02
C LYS A 2 -16.74 -5.18 -11.61
N HIS A 3 -17.00 -3.96 -12.09
CA HIS A 3 -18.24 -3.25 -11.78
C HIS A 3 -19.47 -3.94 -12.36
N LEU A 4 -19.33 -4.48 -13.57
CA LEU A 4 -20.39 -5.25 -14.23
C LEU A 4 -20.74 -6.51 -13.43
N LYS A 5 -19.75 -7.31 -13.02
CA LYS A 5 -19.98 -8.45 -12.12
C LYS A 5 -20.64 -8.02 -10.81
N LYS A 6 -20.23 -6.89 -10.22
CA LYS A 6 -20.87 -6.37 -8.99
C LYS A 6 -22.35 -6.03 -9.19
N ALA A 7 -22.70 -5.38 -10.31
CA ALA A 7 -24.08 -5.05 -10.65
C ALA A 7 -24.94 -6.30 -10.87
N PHE A 8 -24.42 -7.27 -11.62
CA PHE A 8 -25.08 -8.56 -11.83
C PHE A 8 -25.30 -9.31 -10.51
N HIS A 9 -24.33 -9.32 -9.59
CA HIS A 9 -24.49 -9.93 -8.26
C HIS A 9 -25.59 -9.25 -7.44
N GLN A 10 -25.79 -7.94 -7.64
CA GLN A 10 -26.89 -7.22 -7.00
C GLN A 10 -28.23 -7.56 -7.64
N ALA A 11 -28.28 -7.73 -8.96
CA ALA A 11 -29.48 -8.11 -9.69
C ALA A 11 -29.94 -9.55 -9.36
N CYS A 12 -29.02 -10.52 -9.29
CA CYS A 12 -29.31 -11.89 -8.84
C CYS A 12 -29.87 -11.90 -7.41
N ARG A 13 -29.26 -11.14 -6.49
CA ARG A 13 -29.75 -11.02 -5.10
C ARG A 13 -31.15 -10.41 -4.99
N LYS A 14 -31.53 -9.56 -5.94
CA LYS A 14 -32.88 -8.96 -6.03
C LYS A 14 -33.86 -9.83 -6.82
N GLY A 15 -33.45 -10.99 -7.34
CA GLY A 15 -34.30 -11.89 -8.11
C GLY A 15 -34.55 -11.47 -9.56
N TYR A 16 -33.89 -10.43 -10.05
CA TYR A 16 -34.04 -9.99 -11.46
C TYR A 16 -33.39 -10.97 -12.45
N LEU A 17 -32.46 -11.80 -11.99
CA LEU A 17 -31.74 -12.77 -12.80
C LEU A 17 -31.75 -14.13 -12.10
N LYS A 18 -32.04 -15.17 -12.89
CA LYS A 18 -32.07 -16.57 -12.42
C LYS A 18 -30.71 -17.27 -12.57
N LEU A 19 -29.89 -16.80 -13.51
CA LEU A 19 -28.56 -17.35 -13.78
C LEU A 19 -27.53 -16.81 -12.77
N SER A 20 -26.53 -17.62 -12.47
CA SER A 20 -25.38 -17.24 -11.66
C SER A 20 -24.40 -16.38 -12.46
N ILE A 21 -23.50 -15.68 -11.76
CA ILE A 21 -22.46 -14.89 -12.43
C ILE A 21 -21.42 -15.79 -13.11
N GLU A 22 -21.13 -16.94 -12.53
CA GLU A 22 -20.23 -17.93 -13.12
C GLU A 22 -20.76 -18.38 -14.48
N GLU A 23 -22.08 -18.61 -14.60
CA GLU A 23 -22.72 -18.95 -15.86
C GLU A 23 -22.64 -17.81 -16.87
N LEU A 24 -23.00 -16.59 -16.46
CA LEU A 24 -23.02 -15.39 -17.32
C LEU A 24 -21.62 -14.99 -17.86
N PHE A 25 -20.56 -15.27 -17.11
CA PHE A 25 -19.19 -14.88 -17.47
C PHE A 25 -18.29 -16.08 -17.83
N SER A 26 -18.87 -17.27 -18.01
CA SER A 26 -18.15 -18.50 -18.34
C SER A 26 -17.26 -18.38 -19.58
N LEU A 27 -17.72 -17.64 -20.58
CA LEU A 27 -16.98 -17.38 -21.84
C LEU A 27 -16.09 -16.13 -21.79
N CYS A 28 -16.11 -15.38 -20.69
CA CYS A 28 -15.40 -14.12 -20.55
C CYS A 28 -14.06 -14.32 -19.83
N SER A 29 -12.96 -14.36 -20.57
CA SER A 29 -11.61 -14.31 -20.00
C SER A 29 -11.06 -12.89 -19.94
N VAL A 30 -10.56 -12.47 -18.78
CA VAL A 30 -9.89 -11.16 -18.62
C VAL A 30 -8.46 -11.32 -19.11
N LYS A 31 -8.13 -10.70 -20.24
CA LYS A 31 -6.75 -10.65 -20.75
C LYS A 31 -5.88 -9.85 -19.78
N GLN A 32 -4.69 -10.38 -19.49
CA GLN A 32 -3.66 -9.64 -18.77
C GLN A 32 -2.88 -8.83 -19.80
N GLU A 33 -2.83 -7.52 -19.59
CA GLU A 33 -2.03 -6.62 -20.41
C GLU A 33 -0.69 -6.40 -19.72
N LYS A 34 0.40 -6.53 -20.47
CA LYS A 34 1.73 -6.19 -19.95
C LYS A 34 1.83 -4.68 -19.87
N THR A 35 1.80 -4.15 -18.66
CA THR A 35 2.06 -2.73 -18.42
C THR A 35 3.54 -2.54 -18.16
N PHE A 36 4.19 -1.65 -18.90
CA PHE A 36 5.52 -1.16 -18.53
C PHE A 36 5.34 -0.08 -17.47
N LYS A 37 5.93 -0.28 -16.30
CA LYS A 37 5.89 0.69 -15.22
C LYS A 37 7.31 0.99 -14.80
N GLU A 38 7.70 2.26 -14.94
CA GLU A 38 8.97 2.74 -14.42
C GLU A 38 8.97 2.56 -12.89
N SER A 39 10.09 2.05 -12.38
CA SER A 39 10.26 1.77 -10.96
C SER A 39 11.28 2.74 -10.40
N LEU A 40 11.00 3.25 -9.21
CA LEU A 40 11.93 4.09 -8.47
C LEU A 40 13.19 3.29 -8.15
N THR A 41 14.35 3.84 -8.51
CA THR A 41 15.65 3.27 -8.19
C THR A 41 16.08 3.66 -6.78
N SER A 42 16.97 2.86 -6.18
CA SER A 42 17.53 3.17 -4.86
C SER A 42 18.26 4.52 -4.83
N LYS A 43 18.86 4.94 -5.95
CA LYS A 43 19.55 6.24 -6.08
C LYS A 43 18.56 7.40 -6.00
N GLU A 44 17.45 7.31 -6.71
CA GLU A 44 16.38 8.34 -6.68
C GLU A 44 15.75 8.42 -5.29
N LEU A 45 15.51 7.28 -4.64
CA LEU A 45 15.01 7.25 -3.27
C LEU A 45 15.95 7.95 -2.29
N LEU A 46 17.27 7.75 -2.44
CA LEU A 46 18.27 8.39 -1.59
C LEU A 46 18.27 9.92 -1.77
N ILE A 47 18.11 10.41 -3.00
CA ILE A 47 18.01 11.85 -3.30
C ILE A 47 16.78 12.45 -2.58
N LEU A 48 15.63 11.79 -2.64
CA LEU A 48 14.42 12.23 -1.95
C LEU A 48 14.59 12.26 -0.43
N TYR A 49 15.28 11.25 0.12
CA TYR A 49 15.59 11.21 1.54
C TYR A 49 16.51 12.36 1.96
N GLN A 50 17.58 12.62 1.19
CA GLN A 50 18.49 13.74 1.44
C GLN A 50 17.76 15.08 1.35
N TYR A 51 16.92 15.26 0.33
CA TYR A 51 16.14 16.47 0.14
C TYR A 51 15.20 16.75 1.34
N LEU A 52 14.53 15.72 1.88
CA LEU A 52 13.72 15.87 3.08
C LEU A 52 14.55 16.33 4.29
N GLN A 53 15.79 15.86 4.42
CA GLN A 53 16.67 16.24 5.54
C GLN A 53 17.22 17.66 5.39
N THR A 54 17.62 18.06 4.18
CA THR A 54 18.24 19.37 3.95
C THR A 54 17.22 20.51 4.00
N GLU A 55 16.03 20.31 3.44
CA GLU A 55 14.98 21.34 3.35
C GLU A 55 13.90 21.19 4.43
N PHE A 56 14.13 20.39 5.47
CA PHE A 56 13.09 20.04 6.46
C PHE A 56 12.45 21.24 7.16
N GLU A 57 13.24 22.29 7.38
CA GLU A 57 12.86 23.52 8.10
C GLU A 57 12.23 24.57 7.19
N THR A 58 12.61 24.58 5.90
CA THR A 58 12.17 25.55 4.89
C THR A 58 10.94 25.07 4.12
N MET A 59 10.70 23.76 4.09
CA MET A 59 9.61 23.11 3.35
C MET A 59 8.24 23.37 3.99
N ALA A 60 7.22 23.58 3.16
CA ALA A 60 5.85 23.72 3.63
C ALA A 60 5.35 22.41 4.29
N ASP A 61 4.56 22.52 5.35
CA ASP A 61 4.08 21.36 6.13
C ASP A 61 3.43 20.28 5.26
N ARG A 62 2.65 20.69 4.25
CA ARG A 62 1.99 19.75 3.33
C ARG A 62 2.97 18.95 2.49
N GLU A 63 4.01 19.60 1.97
CA GLU A 63 5.03 18.94 1.14
C GLU A 63 5.85 17.96 1.98
N LYS A 64 6.17 18.38 3.20
CA LYS A 64 6.85 17.59 4.21
C LYS A 64 6.06 16.34 4.58
N GLU A 65 4.75 16.46 4.82
CA GLU A 65 3.87 15.32 5.09
C GLU A 65 3.80 14.35 3.90
N ILE A 66 3.66 14.87 2.68
CA ILE A 66 3.60 14.05 1.47
C ILE A 66 4.91 13.28 1.28
N LEU A 67 6.05 13.97 1.37
CA LEU A 67 7.37 13.36 1.16
C LEU A 67 7.71 12.36 2.28
N ALA A 68 7.47 12.72 3.54
CA ALA A 68 7.67 11.81 4.66
C ALA A 68 6.77 10.57 4.56
N GLY A 69 5.49 10.74 4.20
CA GLY A 69 4.55 9.64 3.99
C GLY A 69 4.94 8.74 2.81
N PHE A 70 5.44 9.33 1.72
CA PHE A 70 5.96 8.59 0.59
C PHE A 70 7.20 7.77 0.95
N LEU A 71 8.19 8.39 1.59
CA LEU A 71 9.41 7.70 2.05
C LEU A 71 9.06 6.60 3.05
N PHE A 72 8.14 6.86 3.98
CA PHE A 72 7.63 5.85 4.90
C PHE A 72 7.01 4.66 4.16
N SER A 73 6.25 4.90 3.09
CA SER A 73 5.71 3.84 2.22
C SER A 73 6.81 3.00 1.57
N CYS A 74 7.84 3.64 1.02
CA CYS A 74 8.97 2.96 0.39
C CYS A 74 9.76 2.09 1.39
N LEU A 75 9.94 2.56 2.62
CA LEU A 75 10.71 1.86 3.65
C LEU A 75 9.94 0.73 4.32
N THR A 76 8.63 0.87 4.48
CA THR A 76 7.78 -0.13 5.15
C THR A 76 7.10 -1.10 4.18
N GLY A 77 7.07 -0.77 2.88
CA GLY A 77 6.33 -1.52 1.86
C GLY A 77 4.80 -1.42 2.00
N LEU A 78 4.31 -0.50 2.83
CA LEU A 78 2.88 -0.31 3.05
C LEU A 78 2.25 0.49 1.90
N ARG A 79 1.02 0.14 1.55
CA ARG A 79 0.26 0.90 0.55
C ARG A 79 -0.20 2.22 1.14
N TYR A 80 -0.31 3.24 0.30
CA TYR A 80 -0.83 4.55 0.70
C TYR A 80 -2.12 4.45 1.54
N SER A 81 -3.10 3.66 1.09
CA SER A 81 -4.37 3.48 1.80
C SER A 81 -4.23 2.90 3.22
N ASP A 82 -3.20 2.07 3.43
CA ASP A 82 -2.91 1.44 4.72
C ASP A 82 -2.22 2.47 5.65
N ILE A 83 -1.30 3.29 5.10
CA ILE A 83 -0.60 4.38 5.82
C ILE A 83 -1.58 5.43 6.33
N CYS A 84 -2.58 5.82 5.53
CA CYS A 84 -3.59 6.79 5.94
C CYS A 84 -4.46 6.33 7.14
N SER A 85 -4.42 5.04 7.49
CA SER A 85 -5.11 4.49 8.67
C SER A 85 -4.17 4.16 9.83
N VAL A 86 -2.88 4.49 9.71
CA VAL A 86 -1.93 4.28 10.80
C VAL A 86 -2.21 5.28 11.90
N GLU A 87 -2.40 4.75 13.10
CA GLU A 87 -2.51 5.50 14.34
C GLU A 87 -1.34 5.15 15.26
N TYR A 88 -1.05 6.03 16.23
CA TYR A 88 -0.04 5.75 17.26
C TYR A 88 -0.33 4.47 18.06
N SER A 89 -1.61 4.10 18.21
CA SER A 89 -2.05 2.85 18.85
C SER A 89 -1.55 1.59 18.12
N ASN A 90 -1.22 1.70 16.84
CA ASN A 90 -0.66 0.62 16.02
C ASN A 90 0.84 0.42 16.28
N ILE A 91 1.51 1.38 16.92
CA ILE A 91 2.94 1.32 17.24
C ILE A 91 3.12 0.74 18.63
N LYS A 92 3.76 -0.43 18.71
CA LYS A 92 4.04 -1.12 19.98
C LYS A 92 5.54 -1.27 20.20
N ARG A 93 5.98 -1.14 21.45
CA ARG A 93 7.37 -1.38 21.85
C ARG A 93 7.51 -2.80 22.36
N ILE A 94 8.34 -3.61 21.70
CA ILE A 94 8.64 -5.00 22.06
C ILE A 94 10.15 -5.16 22.10
N ARG A 95 10.71 -5.59 23.23
CA ARG A 95 12.17 -5.78 23.41
C ARG A 95 12.99 -4.56 22.98
N ASN A 96 12.58 -3.39 23.45
CA ASN A 96 13.17 -2.09 23.13
C ASN A 96 13.08 -1.65 21.64
N LYS A 97 12.41 -2.43 20.77
CA LYS A 97 12.18 -2.09 19.37
C LYS A 97 10.74 -1.62 19.14
N ARG A 98 10.52 -0.60 18.29
CA ARG A 98 9.17 -0.21 17.87
C ARG A 98 8.74 -1.02 16.66
N TRP A 99 7.50 -1.47 16.71
CA TRP A 99 6.87 -2.31 15.71
C TRP A 99 5.51 -1.74 15.35
N LEU A 100 5.19 -1.76 14.07
CA LEU A 100 3.92 -1.32 13.53
C LEU A 100 3.05 -2.55 13.25
N PHE A 101 1.87 -2.59 13.87
CA PHE A 101 0.89 -3.66 13.75
C PHE A 101 -0.33 -3.16 12.96
N LEU A 102 -0.54 -3.71 11.76
CA LEU A 102 -1.62 -3.28 10.88
C LEU A 102 -2.36 -4.46 10.27
N THR A 103 -3.61 -4.23 9.89
CA THR A 103 -4.36 -5.14 9.03
C THR A 103 -4.56 -4.45 7.68
N MET A 104 -4.01 -5.02 6.60
CA MET A 104 -4.09 -4.43 5.27
C MET A 104 -5.53 -4.33 4.79
N LYS A 105 -5.97 -3.14 4.37
CA LYS A 105 -7.37 -2.90 3.96
C LYS A 105 -7.82 -3.76 2.80
N LYS A 106 -6.91 -4.01 1.83
CA LYS A 106 -7.26 -4.74 0.61
C LYS A 106 -7.35 -6.25 0.79
N THR A 107 -6.45 -6.83 1.59
CA THR A 107 -6.29 -8.29 1.70
C THR A 107 -6.78 -8.84 3.05
N GLY A 108 -6.98 -7.98 4.06
CA GLY A 108 -7.27 -8.40 5.43
C GLY A 108 -6.08 -9.05 6.15
N GLN A 109 -4.89 -9.04 5.55
CA GLN A 109 -3.70 -9.68 6.12
C GLN A 109 -3.12 -8.81 7.24
N LYS A 110 -2.77 -9.46 8.36
CA LYS A 110 -2.03 -8.82 9.45
C LYS A 110 -0.56 -8.70 9.07
N VAL A 111 -0.02 -7.49 9.18
CA VAL A 111 1.37 -7.15 8.86
C VAL A 111 2.04 -6.59 10.11
N LEU A 112 3.28 -7.01 10.30
CA LEU A 112 4.16 -6.55 11.36
C LEU A 112 5.41 -5.94 10.71
N CYS A 113 5.59 -4.63 10.87
CA CYS A 113 6.73 -3.91 10.28
C CYS A 113 7.62 -3.31 11.39
N PRO A 114 8.93 -3.61 11.43
CA PRO A 114 9.83 -2.97 12.38
C PRO A 114 10.09 -1.51 11.98
N LEU A 115 9.88 -0.57 12.90
CA LEU A 115 10.12 0.86 12.65
C LEU A 115 11.55 1.30 12.96
N ASN A 116 12.30 0.46 13.67
CA ASN A 116 13.65 0.76 14.15
C ASN A 116 14.76 0.37 13.16
N LYS A 117 14.39 -0.03 11.93
CA LYS A 117 15.36 -0.48 10.92
C LYS A 117 15.12 0.29 9.61
N CYS A 118 15.54 1.54 9.62
CA CYS A 118 16.34 2.03 8.49
C CYS A 118 17.77 2.18 9.03
N SER A 119 18.72 1.55 8.35
CA SER A 119 20.17 1.71 8.56
C SER A 119 20.79 0.98 9.77
N GLN A 120 20.65 -0.34 9.82
CA GLN A 120 21.79 -1.18 10.23
C GLN A 120 22.01 -2.17 9.12
N GLU A 121 23.25 -2.20 8.63
CA GLU A 121 23.80 -3.22 7.74
C GLU A 121 23.17 -4.59 7.98
N GLU A 122 22.76 -5.24 6.90
CA GLU A 122 23.03 -6.67 6.67
C GLU A 122 22.44 -7.06 5.31
N HIS A 123 23.35 -7.37 4.39
CA HIS A 123 23.18 -8.01 3.08
C HIS A 123 22.49 -7.23 1.95
N TRP A 124 23.33 -6.50 1.21
CA TRP A 124 23.24 -6.37 -0.24
C TRP A 124 24.49 -6.92 -0.92
N GLU A 125 24.91 -8.15 -0.56
CA GLU A 125 25.81 -8.91 -1.44
C GLU A 125 25.05 -9.39 -2.69
#